data_AF-A0A7J7LXD3-F1
#
_entry.id   AF-A0A7J7LXD3-F1
#
_cell.length_a   1.000
_cell.length_b   1.000
_cell.length_c   1.000
_cell.angle_alpha   90.00
_cell.angle_beta   90.00
_cell.angle_gamma   90.00
#
_symmetry.space_group_name_H-M   'P 1'
#
loop_
_entity.id
_entity.type
_entity.pdbx_description
1 polymer ?
#
loop_
_entity_poly.entity_id
_entity_poly.type
_entity_poly.pdbx_seq_one_letter_code
_entity_poly.pdbx_strand_id
1 'polypeptide(L)' 'ALEDSSPDEAIRMYVDACAILEEDEKDQMAFDLYRAATSVYLKLERYNDAATFILRWGLAADKCGAINSQCMV' A
#
# COMPACT_ATOMS: atom_id res chain seq x y z
N ALA A 1 -13.18 6.37 10.34
CA ALA A 1 -12.37 6.95 9.24
C ALA A 1 -13.07 6.68 7.90
N LEU A 2 -12.57 7.21 6.77
CA LEU A 2 -13.16 6.94 5.45
C LEU A 2 -13.23 5.43 5.17
N GLU A 3 -12.20 4.68 5.58
CA GLU A 3 -12.13 3.22 5.51
C GLU A 3 -13.35 2.49 6.10
N ASP A 4 -13.97 3.04 7.16
CA ASP A 4 -15.10 2.39 7.83
C ASP A 4 -16.42 2.67 7.10
N SER A 5 -16.55 3.87 6.52
CA SER A 5 -17.77 4.32 5.85
C SER A 5 -17.82 4.00 4.34
N SER A 6 -16.66 3.91 3.70
CA SER A 6 -16.53 3.68 2.25
C SER A 6 -15.17 3.02 1.95
N PRO A 7 -15.03 1.72 2.27
CA PRO A 7 -13.74 1.03 2.17
C PRO A 7 -13.23 0.92 0.73
N ASP A 8 -14.11 0.71 -0.25
CA ASP A 8 -13.70 0.64 -1.66
C ASP A 8 -13.18 1.98 -2.20
N GLU A 9 -13.77 3.10 -1.74
CA GLU A 9 -13.29 4.44 -2.11
C GLU A 9 -11.95 4.75 -1.44
N ALA A 10 -11.78 4.36 -0.16
CA ALA A 10 -10.50 4.47 0.52
C ALA A 10 -9.40 3.67 -0.20
N ILE A 11 -9.70 2.42 -0.58
CA ILE A 11 -8.81 1.58 -1.38
C ILE A 11 -8.45 2.28 -2.69
N ARG A 12 -9.44 2.79 -3.44
CA ARG A 12 -9.20 3.49 -4.71
C ARG A 12 -8.24 4.67 -4.52
N MET A 13 -8.47 5.51 -3.51
CA MET A 13 -7.59 6.65 -3.22
C MET A 13 -6.16 6.22 -2.88
N TYR A 14 -5.97 5.15 -2.09
CA TYR A 14 -4.64 4.64 -1.77
C TYR A 14 -3.94 4.05 -2.99
N VAL A 15 -4.65 3.30 -3.83
CA VAL A 15 -4.12 2.71 -5.07
C VAL A 15 -3.70 3.79 -6.05
N ASP A 16 -4.53 4.82 -6.25
CA ASP A 16 -4.25 5.94 -7.14
C ASP A 16 -3.02 6.72 -6.64
N ALA A 17 -2.92 6.96 -5.33
CA ALA A 17 -1.77 7.64 -4.74
C ALA A 17 -0.47 6.81 -4.80
N CYS A 18 -0.54 5.48 -4.63
CA CYS A 18 0.60 4.58 -4.88
C CYS A 18 1.07 4.71 -6.33
N ALA A 19 0.15 4.68 -7.31
CA ALA A 19 0.49 4.78 -8.72
C ALA A 19 1.20 6.10 -9.05
N ILE A 20 0.68 7.23 -8.55
CA ILE A 20 1.31 8.56 -8.75
C ILE A 20 2.74 8.58 -8.19
N LEU A 21 2.95 8.04 -6.98
CA LEU A 21 4.27 8.04 -6.35
C LEU A 21 5.26 7.09 -7.06
N GLU A 22 4.79 5.94 -7.54
CA GLU A 22 5.61 5.00 -8.32
C GLU A 22 6.01 5.60 -9.68
N GLU A 23 5.07 6.27 -10.37
CA GLU A 23 5.33 6.99 -11.64
C GLU A 23 6.36 8.11 -11.45
N ASP A 24 6.32 8.79 -10.30
CA ASP A 24 7.26 9.84 -9.91
C ASP A 24 8.63 9.31 -9.40
N GLU A 25 8.87 8.00 -9.43
CA GLU A 25 10.06 7.32 -8.85
C GLU A 25 10.24 7.58 -7.33
N LYS A 26 9.14 7.86 -6.63
CA LYS A 26 9.08 8.10 -5.18
C LYS A 26 8.51 6.90 -4.43
N ASP A 27 8.84 5.68 -4.85
CA ASP A 27 8.21 4.45 -4.37
C ASP A 27 8.28 4.29 -2.84
N GLN A 28 9.36 4.77 -2.18
CA GLN A 28 9.49 4.76 -0.72
C GLN A 28 8.39 5.57 -0.01
N MET A 29 7.88 6.63 -0.62
CA MET A 29 6.78 7.43 -0.08
C MET A 29 5.44 6.70 -0.13
N ALA A 30 5.31 5.65 -0.94
CA ALA A 30 4.10 4.85 -1.06
C ALA A 30 3.96 3.78 0.04
N PHE A 31 4.97 3.58 0.90
CA PHE A 31 5.01 2.48 1.87
C PHE A 31 3.84 2.49 2.85
N ASP A 32 3.51 3.67 3.40
CA ASP A 32 2.36 3.79 4.30
C ASP A 32 1.03 3.56 3.59
N LEU A 33 0.95 3.89 2.29
CA LEU A 33 -0.24 3.66 1.47
C LEU A 33 -0.44 2.18 1.16
N TYR A 34 0.65 1.45 0.87
CA TYR A 34 0.57 -0.02 0.75
C TYR A 34 0.03 -0.65 2.03
N ARG A 35 0.59 -0.25 3.18
CA ARG A 35 0.16 -0.76 4.48
C ARG A 35 -1.30 -0.42 4.77
N ALA A 36 -1.74 0.80 4.45
CA ALA A 36 -3.13 1.24 4.64
C ALA A 36 -4.10 0.42 3.77
N ALA A 37 -3.86 0.33 2.47
CA ALA A 37 -4.70 -0.44 1.55
C ALA A 37 -4.74 -1.94 1.90
N THR A 38 -3.59 -2.56 2.21
CA THR A 38 -3.52 -3.95 2.68
C THR A 38 -4.38 -4.16 3.92
N SER A 39 -4.35 -3.22 4.87
CA SER A 39 -5.16 -3.32 6.10
C SER A 39 -6.67 -3.28 5.79
N VAL A 40 -7.10 -2.45 4.83
CA VAL A 40 -8.50 -2.42 4.39
C VAL A 40 -8.88 -3.72 3.66
N TYR A 41 -8.04 -4.21 2.74
CA TYR A 41 -8.29 -5.49 2.07
C TYR A 41 -8.43 -6.67 3.04
N LEU A 42 -7.60 -6.72 4.09
CA LEU A 42 -7.70 -7.75 5.14
C LEU A 42 -9.02 -7.66 5.91
N LYS A 43 -9.45 -6.45 6.30
CA LYS A 43 -10.74 -6.24 6.98
C LYS A 43 -11.94 -6.66 6.13
N LEU A 44 -11.83 -6.55 4.80
CA LEU A 44 -12.84 -6.98 3.84
C LEU A 44 -12.72 -8.46 3.44
N GLU A 45 -11.79 -9.22 4.03
CA GLU A 45 -11.49 -10.62 3.68
C GLU A 45 -11.07 -10.80 2.20
N ARG A 46 -10.57 -9.75 1.56
CA ARG A 46 -10.06 -9.74 0.18
C ARG A 46 -8.60 -10.17 0.14
N TYR A 47 -8.33 -11.40 0.57
CA TYR A 47 -6.96 -11.87 0.83
C TYR A 47 -6.06 -11.89 -0.40
N ASN A 48 -6.60 -12.18 -1.59
CA ASN A 48 -5.82 -12.16 -2.83
C ASN A 48 -5.36 -10.74 -3.19
N ASP A 49 -6.24 -9.74 -2.99
CA ASP A 49 -5.90 -8.34 -3.22
C ASP A 49 -4.86 -7.86 -2.19
N ALA A 50 -5.04 -8.25 -0.92
CA ALA A 50 -4.07 -7.96 0.13
C ALA A 50 -2.68 -8.52 -0.20
N ALA A 51 -2.60 -9.79 -0.60
CA ALA A 51 -1.36 -10.43 -1.00
C ALA A 51 -0.71 -9.75 -2.22
N THR A 52 -1.52 -9.39 -3.22
CA THR A 52 -1.06 -8.65 -4.41
C THR A 52 -0.45 -7.31 -4.02
N PHE A 53 -1.07 -6.58 -3.09
CA PHE A 53 -0.56 -5.29 -2.62
C PHE A 53 0.73 -5.42 -1.80
N ILE A 54 0.87 -6.48 -0.99
CA ILE A 54 2.11 -6.78 -0.27
C ILE A 54 3.25 -7.12 -1.25
N LEU A 55 2.96 -7.87 -2.32
CA LEU A 55 3.96 -8.15 -3.36
C LEU A 55 4.39 -6.87 -4.10
N ARG A 56 3.44 -5.99 -4.43
CA ARG A 56 3.73 -4.67 -5.00
C ARG A 56 4.63 -3.84 -4.08
N TRP A 57 4.35 -3.82 -2.78
CA TRP A 57 5.22 -3.19 -1.79
C TRP A 57 6.62 -3.81 -1.77
N GLY A 58 6.73 -5.14 -1.79
CA GLY A 58 8.03 -5.82 -1.85
C GLY A 58 8.88 -5.39 -3.05
N LEU A 59 8.26 -5.25 -4.22
CA LEU A 59 8.95 -4.77 -5.43
C LEU A 59 9.40 -3.31 -5.31
N ALA A 60 8.55 -2.44 -4.76
CA ALA A 60 8.91 -1.04 -4.48
C ALA A 60 10.07 -0.95 -3.47
N ALA A 61 10.07 -1.80 -2.44
CA ALA A 61 11.13 -1.86 -1.44
C ALA A 61 12.46 -2.32 -2.03
N ASP A 62 12.43 -3.36 -2.87
CA ASP A 62 13.61 -3.84 -3.61
C ASP A 62 14.17 -2.74 -4.52
N LYS A 63 13.31 -2.08 -5.30
CA LYS A 63 13.69 -0.96 -6.19
C LYS A 63 14.37 0.18 -5.43
N CYS A 64 13.91 0.51 -4.22
CA CYS A 64 14.52 1.54 -3.38
C CYS A 64 15.76 1.08 -2.59
N GLY A 65 16.16 -0.19 -2.68
CA GLY A 65 17.25 -0.75 -1.86
C GLY A 65 16.93 -0.75 -0.36
N ALA A 66 15.65 -0.84 0.01
CA ALA A 66 15.23 -0.86 1.40
C ALA A 66 15.58 -2.21 2.04
N ILE A 67 16.63 -2.22 2.87
CA ILE A 67 17.13 -3.42 3.56
C ILE A 67 16.49 -3.68 4.93
N ASN A 68 15.78 -2.69 5.48
CA ASN A 68 15.16 -2.75 6.79
C ASN A 68 13.68 -2.33 6.69
N SER A 69 12.86 -2.91 7.56
CA SER A 69 11.51 -2.38 7.80
C SER A 69 11.62 -0.93 8.26
N GLN A 70 10.88 -0.02 7.62
CA GLN A 70 10.73 1.36 8.07
C GLN A 70 9.84 1.47 9.33
N CYS A 71 9.36 0.34 9.85
CA CYS A 71 8.70 0.26 11.16
C CYS A 71 9.77 0.35 12.25
N MET A 72 10.33 1.55 12.44
CA MET A 72 11.10 1.88 13.64
C MET A 72 10.11 2.33 14.71
N VAL A 73 10.06 1.57 15.81
CA VAL A 73 9.43 2.00 17.07
C VAL A 73 10.41 2.91 17.80
#